data_AF-A0A523TW14-F1
#
_entry.id   AF-A0A523TW14-F1
#
_cell.length_a   1.000
_cell.length_b   1.000
_cell.length_c   1.000
_cell.angle_alpha   90.00
_cell.angle_beta   90.00
_cell.angle_gamma   90.00
#
_symmetry.space_group_name_H-M   'P 1'
#
loop_
_entity.id
_entity.type
_entity.pdbx_description
1 polymer ?
#
loop_
_entity_poly.entity_id
_entity_poly.type
_entity_poly.pdbx_seq_one_letter_code
_entity_poly.pdbx_strand_id
1 'polypeptide(L)'
;MAKIKVPVHLVIILGKSKHLTRQLHKVWFPKHISHTILGFTNRIPELMSVADLLITKSGGVTVNEAIYGHVPMLLDGTSTVLRWEEFNHDFVKKHGLGRVVKKSYRIPQMVTKMLSKEEQDRMKMNFALFDKKNPEHEIKLLVKQMLSS
;
A
#
# COMPACT_ATOMS: atom_id res chain seq x y z
N MET A 1 -17.33 -10.85 14.09
CA MET A 1 -16.69 -10.60 12.78
C MET A 1 -16.92 -9.14 12.40
N ALA A 2 -15.91 -8.28 12.50
CA ALA A 2 -16.01 -6.91 12.01
C ALA A 2 -16.14 -6.98 10.48
N LYS A 3 -17.31 -6.69 9.92
CA LYS A 3 -17.49 -6.60 8.46
C LYS A 3 -17.22 -5.15 8.05
N ILE A 4 -16.45 -4.94 6.98
CA ILE A 4 -16.33 -3.62 6.34
C ILE A 4 -17.76 -3.20 6.01
N LYS A 5 -18.22 -2.05 6.54
CA LYS A 5 -19.63 -1.63 6.42
C LYS A 5 -19.92 -0.81 5.17
N VAL A 6 -18.89 -0.22 4.59
CA VAL A 6 -19.00 0.61 3.39
C VAL A 6 -18.89 -0.26 2.12
N PRO A 7 -19.59 0.08 1.03
CA PRO A 7 -19.38 -0.57 -0.26
C PRO A 7 -17.94 -0.39 -0.73
N VAL A 8 -17.32 -1.47 -1.20
CA VAL A 8 -15.94 -1.45 -1.71
C VAL A 8 -15.78 -2.39 -2.90
N HIS A 9 -14.80 -2.08 -3.76
CA HIS A 9 -14.30 -2.99 -4.77
C HIS A 9 -12.90 -3.47 -4.38
N LEU A 10 -12.72 -4.78 -4.23
CA LEU A 10 -11.42 -5.38 -3.90
C LEU A 10 -10.73 -5.87 -5.17
N VAL A 11 -9.58 -5.29 -5.50
CA VAL A 11 -8.67 -5.88 -6.49
C VAL A 11 -7.63 -6.70 -5.75
N ILE A 12 -7.65 -8.02 -5.94
CA ILE A 12 -6.80 -8.96 -5.20
C ILE A 12 -5.82 -9.61 -6.17
N ILE A 13 -4.52 -9.46 -5.91
CA ILE A 13 -3.44 -9.90 -6.80
C ILE A 13 -2.65 -10.98 -6.07
N LEU A 14 -2.63 -12.20 -6.61
CA LEU A 14 -2.03 -13.38 -5.96
C LEU A 14 -0.76 -13.89 -6.67
N GLY A 15 -0.24 -13.14 -7.63
CA GLY A 15 0.94 -13.51 -8.40
C GLY A 15 0.77 -14.85 -9.11
N LYS A 16 1.81 -15.70 -9.09
CA LYS A 16 1.81 -16.98 -9.81
C LYS A 16 1.13 -18.13 -9.03
N SER A 17 0.58 -17.86 -7.84
CA SER A 17 -0.01 -18.91 -6.99
C SER A 17 -1.41 -19.33 -7.47
N LYS A 18 -1.46 -20.33 -8.35
CA LYS A 18 -2.73 -20.97 -8.77
C LYS A 18 -3.47 -21.63 -7.62
N HIS A 19 -2.76 -22.05 -6.57
CA HIS A 19 -3.37 -22.66 -5.40
C HIS A 19 -4.18 -21.63 -4.60
N LEU A 20 -3.58 -20.50 -4.22
CA LEU A 20 -4.27 -19.44 -3.49
C LEU A 20 -5.40 -18.83 -4.31
N THR A 21 -5.20 -18.66 -5.61
CA THR A 21 -6.25 -18.15 -6.52
C THR A 21 -7.49 -19.04 -6.46
N ARG A 22 -7.33 -20.36 -6.56
CA ARG A 22 -8.43 -21.32 -6.44
C ARG A 22 -9.10 -21.32 -5.08
N GLN A 23 -8.34 -21.12 -4.00
CA GLN A 23 -8.95 -20.99 -2.67
C GLN A 23 -9.78 -19.72 -2.55
N LEU A 24 -9.26 -18.59 -3.06
CA LEU A 24 -9.93 -17.30 -2.96
C LEU A 24 -11.26 -17.27 -3.74
N HIS A 25 -11.34 -17.96 -4.88
CA HIS A 25 -12.60 -18.11 -5.62
C HIS A 25 -13.70 -18.84 -4.85
N LYS A 26 -13.36 -19.59 -3.80
CA LYS A 26 -14.33 -20.28 -2.93
C LYS A 26 -14.78 -19.41 -1.75
N VAL A 27 -14.15 -18.26 -1.54
CA VAL A 27 -14.50 -17.35 -0.45
C VAL A 27 -15.79 -16.62 -0.78
N TRP A 28 -16.75 -16.66 0.15
CA TRP A 28 -17.98 -15.90 0.03
C TRP A 28 -17.74 -14.42 0.40
N PHE A 29 -18.21 -13.52 -0.46
CA PHE A 29 -18.17 -12.08 -0.22
C PHE A 29 -19.60 -11.54 0.00
N PRO A 30 -19.81 -10.63 0.97
CA PRO A 30 -21.06 -9.89 1.11
C PRO A 30 -21.41 -9.12 -0.16
N LYS A 31 -22.71 -8.91 -0.43
CA LYS A 31 -23.20 -8.23 -1.66
C LYS A 31 -22.61 -6.83 -1.90
N HIS A 32 -22.29 -6.09 -0.85
CA HIS A 32 -21.71 -4.75 -0.94
C HIS A 32 -20.19 -4.75 -1.18
N ILE A 33 -19.56 -5.93 -1.22
CA ILE A 33 -18.15 -6.11 -1.52
C ILE A 33 -18.03 -6.81 -2.87
N SER A 34 -17.78 -6.01 -3.90
CA SER A 34 -17.39 -6.54 -5.21
C SER A 34 -15.90 -6.85 -5.22
N HIS A 35 -15.45 -7.76 -6.09
CA HIS A 35 -14.05 -8.14 -6.16
C HIS A 35 -13.61 -8.57 -7.56
N THR A 36 -12.34 -8.34 -7.85
CA THR A 36 -11.63 -8.81 -9.03
C THR A 36 -10.38 -9.56 -8.57
N ILE A 37 -10.23 -10.82 -8.97
CA ILE A 37 -9.07 -11.65 -8.62
C ILE A 37 -8.17 -11.76 -9.83
N LEU A 38 -6.91 -11.34 -9.66
CA LEU A 38 -5.89 -11.38 -10.69
C LEU A 38 -4.74 -12.30 -10.25
N GLY A 39 -4.20 -13.03 -11.23
CA GLY A 39 -2.93 -13.75 -11.07
C GLY A 39 -1.74 -12.79 -11.18
N PHE A 40 -0.67 -13.25 -11.83
CA PHE A 40 0.45 -12.39 -12.17
C PHE A 40 0.00 -11.33 -13.19
N THR A 41 0.33 -10.06 -12.93
CA THR A 41 0.00 -8.92 -13.80
C THR A 41 1.15 -7.94 -13.84
N ASN A 42 1.33 -7.29 -14.98
CA ASN A 42 2.25 -6.17 -15.18
C ASN A 42 1.56 -4.81 -15.00
N ARG A 43 0.25 -4.80 -14.68
CA ARG A 43 -0.56 -3.58 -14.58
C ARG A 43 -0.64 -2.99 -13.17
N ILE A 44 0.38 -3.25 -12.34
CA ILE A 44 0.40 -2.81 -10.95
C ILE A 44 0.35 -1.27 -10.85
N PRO A 45 1.13 -0.50 -11.63
CA PRO A 45 1.07 0.96 -11.57
C PRO A 45 -0.31 1.52 -11.91
N GLU A 46 -0.97 0.99 -12.93
CA GLU A 46 -2.31 1.41 -13.34
C GLU A 46 -3.35 1.10 -12.28
N LEU A 47 -3.29 -0.10 -11.69
CA LEU A 47 -4.17 -0.49 -10.59
C LEU A 47 -3.96 0.38 -9.35
N MET A 48 -2.71 0.72 -9.02
CA MET A 48 -2.39 1.64 -7.93
C MET A 48 -2.90 3.05 -8.20
N SER A 49 -2.82 3.55 -9.44
CA SER A 49 -3.25 4.91 -9.80
C SER A 49 -4.74 5.19 -9.57
N VAL A 50 -5.55 4.14 -9.53
CA VAL A 50 -7.01 4.23 -9.31
C VAL A 50 -7.43 3.72 -7.93
N ALA A 51 -6.48 3.36 -7.06
CA ALA A 51 -6.77 2.80 -5.74
C ALA A 51 -6.86 3.90 -4.67
N ASP A 52 -7.92 3.87 -3.86
CA ASP A 52 -8.04 4.73 -2.66
C ASP A 52 -7.19 4.23 -1.48
N LEU A 53 -6.85 2.94 -1.48
CA LEU A 53 -6.13 2.28 -0.40
C LEU A 53 -5.43 1.02 -0.90
N LEU A 54 -4.12 0.92 -0.65
CA LEU A 54 -3.32 -0.27 -0.86
C LEU A 54 -3.17 -1.06 0.45
N ILE A 55 -3.45 -2.36 0.43
CA ILE A 55 -3.15 -3.27 1.55
C ILE A 55 -2.04 -4.21 1.10
N THR A 56 -0.89 -4.18 1.79
CA THR A 56 0.29 -4.93 1.34
C THR A 56 1.27 -5.22 2.48
N LYS A 57 2.22 -6.12 2.26
CA LYS A 57 3.40 -6.26 3.10
C LYS A 57 4.32 -5.04 2.95
N SER A 58 5.18 -4.84 3.93
CA SER A 58 6.07 -3.68 4.05
C SER A 58 7.35 -3.79 3.21
N GLY A 59 7.24 -4.30 1.99
CA GLY A 59 8.34 -4.39 1.04
C GLY A 59 8.77 -3.01 0.53
N GLY A 60 10.08 -2.72 0.56
CA GLY A 60 10.61 -1.37 0.27
C GLY A 60 10.26 -0.83 -1.12
N VAL A 61 10.24 -1.69 -2.15
CA VAL A 61 9.85 -1.28 -3.52
C VAL A 61 8.40 -0.83 -3.56
N THR A 62 7.48 -1.68 -3.09
CA THR A 62 6.03 -1.39 -3.10
C THR A 62 5.67 -0.18 -2.24
N VAL A 63 6.32 0.00 -1.09
CA VAL A 63 6.13 1.19 -0.25
C VAL A 63 6.53 2.45 -1.00
N ASN A 64 7.68 2.44 -1.68
CA ASN A 64 8.10 3.57 -2.50
C ASN A 64 7.14 3.81 -3.68
N GLU A 65 6.76 2.79 -4.44
CA GLU A 65 5.80 2.92 -5.54
C GLU A 65 4.49 3.58 -5.08
N ALA A 66 3.98 3.20 -3.91
CA ALA A 66 2.78 3.78 -3.33
C ALA A 66 2.98 5.24 -2.91
N ILE A 67 4.16 5.58 -2.35
CA ILE A 67 4.51 6.97 -2.03
C ILE A 67 4.57 7.84 -3.29
N TYR A 68 5.24 7.36 -4.33
CA TYR A 68 5.35 8.08 -5.59
C TYR A 68 3.98 8.20 -6.30
N GLY A 69 3.16 7.15 -6.21
CA GLY A 69 1.78 7.12 -6.70
C GLY A 69 0.74 7.83 -5.84
N HIS A 70 1.12 8.40 -4.68
CA HIS A 70 0.20 9.05 -3.72
C HIS A 70 -0.93 8.14 -3.24
N VAL A 71 -0.66 6.85 -3.07
CA VAL A 71 -1.64 5.85 -2.66
C VAL A 71 -1.50 5.59 -1.16
N PRO A 72 -2.53 5.88 -0.34
CA PRO A 72 -2.53 5.51 1.07
C PRO A 72 -2.32 4.01 1.28
N MET A 73 -1.58 3.64 2.34
CA MET A 73 -1.22 2.24 2.59
C MET A 73 -1.69 1.73 3.95
N LEU A 74 -2.21 0.50 3.99
CA LEU A 74 -2.35 -0.31 5.20
C LEU A 74 -1.32 -1.45 5.13
N LEU A 75 -0.24 -1.30 5.88
CA LEU A 75 0.86 -2.26 5.90
C LEU A 75 0.55 -3.43 6.84
N ASP A 76 0.75 -4.64 6.35
CA ASP A 76 0.60 -5.88 7.09
C ASP A 76 1.79 -6.09 8.03
N GLY A 77 1.55 -5.93 9.33
CA GLY A 77 2.45 -6.31 10.42
C GLY A 77 1.86 -7.41 11.30
N THR A 78 1.01 -8.27 10.74
CA THR A 78 0.35 -9.36 11.48
C THR A 78 1.21 -10.62 11.58
N SER A 79 2.15 -10.81 10.66
CA SER A 79 3.17 -11.86 10.69
C SER A 79 4.50 -11.34 11.23
N THR A 80 5.50 -12.21 11.35
CA THR A 80 6.89 -11.80 11.62
C THR A 80 7.31 -10.72 10.62
N VAL A 81 7.60 -9.53 11.13
CA VAL A 81 8.10 -8.38 10.36
C VAL A 81 9.61 -8.42 10.40
N LEU A 82 10.25 -8.30 9.24
CA LEU A 82 11.71 -8.24 9.19
C LEU A 82 12.18 -6.89 9.72
N ARG A 83 13.32 -6.83 10.42
CA ARG A 83 13.80 -5.60 11.05
C ARG A 83 13.91 -4.41 10.09
N TRP A 84 14.26 -4.64 8.82
CA TRP A 84 14.31 -3.55 7.84
C TRP A 84 12.93 -3.11 7.34
N GLU A 85 11.93 -4.00 7.37
CA GLU A 85 10.54 -3.67 7.04
C GLU A 85 9.87 -2.84 8.14
N GLU A 86 10.37 -2.91 9.38
CA GLU A 86 9.92 -2.04 10.47
C GLU A 86 10.24 -0.57 10.22
N PHE A 87 11.36 -0.27 9.54
CA PHE A 87 11.67 1.11 9.15
C PHE A 87 10.60 1.69 8.23
N ASN A 88 10.08 0.89 7.29
CA ASN A 88 8.99 1.30 6.41
C ASN A 88 7.69 1.53 7.21
N HIS A 89 7.40 0.66 8.20
CA HIS A 89 6.26 0.85 9.10
C HIS A 89 6.33 2.18 9.84
N ASP A 90 7.48 2.48 10.45
CA ASP A 90 7.69 3.70 11.20
C ASP A 90 7.69 4.93 10.30
N PHE A 91 8.30 4.84 9.13
CA PHE A 91 8.30 5.88 8.12
C PHE A 91 6.87 6.26 7.68
N VAL A 92 6.07 5.27 7.27
CA VAL A 92 4.70 5.49 6.79
C VAL A 92 3.80 6.06 7.89
N LYS A 93 3.94 5.58 9.14
CA LYS A 93 3.20 6.14 10.28
C LYS A 93 3.63 7.58 10.58
N LYS A 94 4.94 7.84 10.64
CA LYS A 94 5.52 9.14 11.00
C LYS A 94 5.05 10.25 10.05
N HIS A 95 5.02 9.97 8.75
CA HIS A 95 4.60 10.94 7.73
C HIS A 95 3.08 10.89 7.45
N GLY A 96 2.33 10.04 8.16
CA GLY A 96 0.89 9.95 8.01
C GLY A 96 0.41 9.48 6.63
N LEU A 97 1.25 8.74 5.90
CA LEU A 97 0.99 8.22 4.55
C LEU A 97 0.18 6.92 4.58
N GLY A 98 -0.07 6.38 5.77
CA GLY A 98 -0.73 5.11 5.94
C GLY A 98 -0.82 4.66 7.40
N ARG A 99 -1.11 3.37 7.58
CA ARG A 99 -1.24 2.70 8.88
C ARG A 99 -0.59 1.33 8.84
N VAL A 100 -0.37 0.76 10.01
CA VAL A 100 0.15 -0.61 10.17
C VAL A 100 -0.85 -1.41 10.97
N VAL A 101 -1.23 -2.59 10.47
CA VAL A 101 -2.11 -3.51 11.18
C VAL A 101 -1.30 -4.62 11.83
N LYS A 102 -1.38 -4.74 13.15
CA LYS A 102 -0.69 -5.81 13.92
C LYS A 102 -1.58 -7.02 14.21
N LYS A 103 -2.89 -6.88 14.04
CA LYS A 103 -3.86 -7.95 14.34
C LYS A 103 -4.91 -7.97 13.23
N SER A 104 -5.03 -9.10 12.54
CA SER A 104 -5.87 -9.26 11.34
C SER A 104 -7.34 -8.89 11.57
N TYR A 105 -7.89 -9.18 12.74
CA TYR A 105 -9.28 -8.82 13.07
C TYR A 105 -9.56 -7.31 13.07
N ARG A 106 -8.52 -6.45 13.10
CA ARG A 106 -8.65 -4.98 13.04
C ARG A 106 -8.71 -4.45 11.62
N ILE A 107 -8.33 -5.24 10.60
CA ILE A 107 -8.32 -4.82 9.20
C ILE A 107 -9.66 -4.17 8.81
N PRO A 108 -10.84 -4.76 9.09
CA PRO A 108 -12.11 -4.17 8.66
C PRO A 108 -12.39 -2.79 9.25
N GLN A 109 -12.07 -2.59 10.53
CA GLN A 109 -12.22 -1.31 11.21
C GLN A 109 -11.25 -0.28 10.63
N MET A 110 -9.99 -0.67 10.40
CA MET A 110 -8.96 0.21 9.86
C MET A 110 -9.27 0.63 8.43
N VAL A 111 -9.67 -0.32 7.57
CA VAL A 111 -10.11 -0.03 6.20
C VAL A 111 -11.30 0.93 6.20
N THR A 112 -12.32 0.67 7.02
CA THR A 112 -13.49 1.56 7.10
C THR A 112 -13.10 2.98 7.51
N LYS A 113 -12.19 3.12 8.50
CA LYS A 113 -11.68 4.44 8.90
C LYS A 113 -10.84 5.09 7.81
N MET A 114 -9.99 4.33 7.14
CA MET A 114 -9.08 4.84 6.11
C MET A 114 -9.78 5.24 4.82
N LEU A 115 -10.96 4.69 4.55
CA LEU A 115 -11.81 5.08 3.44
C LEU A 115 -12.81 6.20 3.80
N SER A 116 -12.81 6.70 5.05
CA SER A 116 -13.62 7.87 5.39
C SER A 116 -13.07 9.10 4.66
N LYS A 117 -13.96 10.03 4.31
CA LYS A 117 -13.62 11.25 3.57
C LYS A 117 -12.56 12.07 4.31
N GLU A 118 -12.71 12.19 5.63
CA GLU A 118 -11.80 12.94 6.49
C GLU A 118 -10.40 12.32 6.51
N GLU A 119 -10.31 10.99 6.63
CA GLU A 119 -9.02 10.30 6.67
C GLU A 119 -8.32 10.36 5.30
N GLN A 120 -9.08 10.18 4.21
CA GLN A 120 -8.59 10.30 2.84
C GLN A 120 -8.04 11.70 2.55
N ASP A 121 -8.80 12.75 2.87
CA ASP A 121 -8.37 14.13 2.64
C ASP A 121 -7.11 14.46 3.47
N ARG A 122 -7.03 13.97 4.72
CA ARG A 122 -5.82 14.14 5.53
C ARG A 122 -4.62 13.42 4.94
N MET A 123 -4.77 12.19 4.45
CA MET A 123 -3.66 11.45 3.83
C MET A 123 -3.22 12.10 2.51
N LYS A 124 -4.16 12.59 1.69
CA LYS A 124 -3.85 13.36 0.48
C LYS A 124 -3.03 14.62 0.79
N MET A 125 -3.40 15.34 1.84
CA MET A 125 -2.62 16.50 2.31
C MET A 125 -1.21 16.09 2.76
N ASN A 126 -1.08 14.97 3.49
CA ASN A 126 0.22 14.47 3.91
C ASN A 126 1.12 14.09 2.72
N PHE A 127 0.57 13.47 1.68
CA PHE A 127 1.33 13.19 0.46
C PHE A 127 1.74 14.48 -0.27
N ALA A 128 0.87 15.49 -0.32
CA ALA A 128 1.18 16.77 -0.96
C ALA A 128 2.28 17.56 -0.22
N LEU A 129 2.31 17.46 1.10
CA LEU A 129 3.35 18.08 1.95
C LEU A 129 4.63 17.23 2.04
N PHE A 130 4.60 15.99 1.57
CA PHE A 130 5.75 15.11 1.61
C PHE A 130 6.77 15.51 0.53
N ASP A 131 7.90 16.03 0.98
CA ASP A 131 9.03 16.33 0.10
C ASP A 131 9.66 15.04 -0.43
N LYS A 132 9.41 14.75 -1.71
CA LYS A 132 10.10 13.72 -2.46
C LYS A 132 11.48 14.25 -2.80
N LYS A 133 12.40 14.17 -1.82
CA LYS A 133 13.82 14.48 -2.07
C LYS A 133 14.26 13.78 -3.35
N ASN A 134 14.65 14.57 -4.34
CA ASN A 134 15.15 14.07 -5.62
C ASN A 134 16.66 14.34 -5.71
N PRO A 135 17.50 13.44 -5.15
CA PRO A 135 18.94 13.63 -5.16
C PRO A 135 19.55 13.40 -6.55
N GLU A 136 18.77 13.15 -7.61
CA GLU A 136 19.31 12.88 -8.95
C GLU A 136 20.28 13.96 -9.42
N HIS A 137 19.97 15.23 -9.15
CA HIS A 137 20.84 16.33 -9.55
C HIS A 137 22.16 16.33 -8.76
N GLU A 138 22.08 16.15 -7.44
CA GLU A 138 23.24 16.08 -6.55
C GLU A 138 24.14 14.88 -6.88
N ILE A 139 23.55 13.70 -7.11
CA ILE A 139 24.27 12.48 -7.50
C ILE A 139 24.96 12.67 -8.85
N LYS A 140 24.28 13.26 -9.84
CA LYS A 140 24.89 13.55 -11.14
C LYS A 140 26.09 14.48 -11.03
N LEU A 141 26.02 15.50 -10.16
CA LEU A 141 27.13 16.41 -9.90
C LEU A 141 28.31 15.69 -9.25
N LEU A 142 28.05 14.87 -8.23
CA LEU A 142 29.08 14.09 -7.53
C LEU A 142 29.78 13.10 -8.48
N VAL A 143 29.02 12.39 -9.31
CA VAL A 143 29.59 11.46 -10.30
C VAL A 143 30.46 12.19 -11.30
N LYS A 144 30.02 13.36 -11.80
CA LYS A 144 30.86 14.19 -12.70
C LYS A 144 32.18 14.58 -12.03
N GLN A 145 32.16 14.99 -10.77
CA GLN A 145 33.38 15.35 -10.01
C GLN A 145 34.35 14.18 -9.88
N MET A 146 33.85 12.98 -9.59
CA MET A 146 34.67 11.76 -9.51
C MET A 146 35.33 11.39 -10.84
N LEU A 147 34.64 11.62 -11.97
CA LEU A 147 35.15 11.30 -13.31
C LEU A 147 36.07 12.38 -13.90
N SER A 148 36.09 13.58 -13.32
CA SER A 148 36.98 14.69 -13.69
C SER A 148 38.27 14.76 -12.87
N SER A 149 38.48 13.80 -11.95
CA SER A 149 39.70 13.60 -11.16
C SER A 149 40.54 12.48 -11.74
#